data_AF-A0A2G2YF54-F1
#
_entry.id   AF-A0A2G2YF54-F1
#
_cell.length_a   1.000
_cell.length_b   1.000
_cell.length_c   1.000
_cell.angle_alpha   90.00
_cell.angle_beta   90.00
_cell.angle_gamma   90.00
#
_symmetry.space_group_name_H-M   'P 1'
#
loop_
_entity.id
_entity.type
_entity.pdbx_description
1 polymer ?
#
loop_
_entity_poly.entity_id
_entity_poly.type
_entity_poly.pdbx_seq_one_letter_code
_entity_poly.pdbx_strand_id
1 'polypeptide(L)'
;MWIGGFLRVGAAAHATIFMVRDYDLTTRYNNLFDHVLRHREAIISHLNWAYIFLGFYSFGLYIHNDTISALGHPQNMFSDTAIKLHPIFSQWIQNTHALAPGEIDPGATASTNLTWGGGDLVAVGGKVALFPIPLGTADFLVHHIYAFTIHVTVLVLLKGILFSRSSRLIPDKANLNFYFPCDGPGRGGTCQLSAWDHVFLGLFWM
;
A
#
# COMPACT_ATOMS: atom_id res chain seq x y z
N MET A 1 11.78 -9.14 0.14
CA MET A 1 10.44 -8.54 0.34
C MET A 1 10.01 -8.61 1.80
N TRP A 2 9.87 -9.81 2.40
CA TRP A 2 9.46 -9.99 3.80
C TRP A 2 10.23 -9.15 4.83
N ILE A 3 11.57 -9.18 4.82
CA ILE A 3 12.39 -8.39 5.75
C ILE A 3 12.02 -6.90 5.68
N GLY A 4 11.89 -6.35 4.47
CA GLY A 4 11.48 -4.96 4.28
C GLY A 4 10.05 -4.67 4.75
N GLY A 5 9.15 -5.65 4.69
CA GLY A 5 7.82 -5.57 5.30
C GLY A 5 7.88 -5.48 6.83
N PHE A 6 8.58 -6.42 7.47
CA PHE A 6 8.78 -6.41 8.93
C PHE A 6 9.46 -5.14 9.43
N LEU A 7 10.48 -4.64 8.72
CA LEU A 7 11.15 -3.39 9.08
C LEU A 7 10.22 -2.17 8.98
N ARG A 8 9.31 -2.13 7.98
CA ARG A 8 8.31 -1.06 7.85
C ARG A 8 7.28 -1.08 8.98
N VAL A 9 6.76 -2.27 9.33
CA VAL A 9 5.86 -2.42 10.48
C VAL A 9 6.57 -2.07 11.79
N GLY A 10 7.83 -2.50 11.94
CA GLY A 10 8.67 -2.14 13.08
C GLY A 10 8.89 -0.64 13.21
N ALA A 11 9.13 0.06 12.10
CA ALA A 11 9.25 1.52 12.10
C ALA A 11 7.97 2.20 12.63
N ALA A 12 6.80 1.73 12.21
CA ALA A 12 5.53 2.22 12.74
C ALA A 12 5.35 1.90 14.23
N ALA A 13 5.73 0.70 14.67
CA ALA A 13 5.71 0.33 16.08
C ALA A 13 6.58 1.29 16.92
N HIS A 14 7.83 1.55 16.51
CA HIS A 14 8.70 2.49 17.19
C HIS A 14 8.18 3.93 17.15
N ALA A 15 7.55 4.36 16.05
CA ALA A 15 6.88 5.65 15.98
C ALA A 15 5.74 5.77 17.02
N THR A 16 4.95 4.71 17.22
CA THR A 16 3.91 4.71 18.28
C THR A 16 4.50 4.69 19.69
N ILE A 17 5.60 3.97 19.92
CA ILE A 17 6.29 3.95 21.22
C ILE A 17 6.80 5.35 21.56
N PHE A 18 7.44 6.02 20.58
CA PHE A 18 7.85 7.42 20.69
C PHE A 18 6.65 8.31 21.04
N MET A 19 5.52 8.13 20.36
CA MET A 19 4.31 8.92 20.64
C MET A 19 3.76 8.74 22.05
N VAL A 20 3.82 7.54 22.61
CA VAL A 20 3.31 7.27 23.96
C VAL A 20 4.30 7.78 25.02
N ARG A 21 5.59 7.47 24.87
CA ARG A 21 6.59 7.66 25.94
C ARG A 21 7.32 8.99 25.88
N ASP A 22 7.72 9.43 24.69
CA ASP A 22 8.71 10.49 24.53
C ASP A 22 8.12 11.78 23.93
N TYR A 23 6.90 11.70 23.37
CA TYR A 23 6.24 12.86 22.79
C TYR A 23 5.69 13.79 23.88
N ASP A 24 6.26 14.99 23.94
CA ASP A 24 5.81 16.09 24.78
C ASP A 24 5.23 17.25 23.94
N LEU A 25 4.06 17.73 24.36
CA LEU A 25 3.34 18.83 23.70
C LEU A 25 3.97 20.18 23.99
N THR A 26 4.67 20.34 25.11
CA THR A 26 5.22 21.65 25.52
C THR A 26 6.43 22.04 24.67
N THR A 27 7.24 21.05 24.30
CA THR A 27 8.47 21.25 23.50
C THR A 27 8.21 21.27 21.99
N ARG A 28 7.04 20.82 21.53
CA ARG A 28 6.72 20.62 20.10
C ARG A 28 5.49 21.39 19.62
N TYR A 29 5.17 22.50 20.28
CA TYR A 29 4.01 23.32 19.97
C TYR A 29 4.07 23.94 18.56
N ASN A 30 2.95 23.87 17.83
CA ASN A 30 2.72 24.54 16.54
C ASN A 30 3.75 24.24 15.43
N ASN A 31 4.43 23.10 15.51
CA ASN A 31 5.25 22.60 14.41
C ASN A 31 4.41 21.77 13.43
N LEU A 32 5.04 21.29 12.35
CA LEU A 32 4.39 20.44 11.33
C LEU A 32 3.71 19.21 11.94
N PHE A 33 4.33 18.60 12.95
CA PHE A 33 3.82 17.38 13.55
C PHE A 33 2.57 17.63 14.40
N ASP A 34 2.56 18.71 15.17
CA ASP A 34 1.38 19.16 15.92
C ASP A 34 0.22 19.51 14.97
N HIS A 35 0.50 20.10 13.81
CA HIS A 35 -0.52 20.33 12.79
C HIS A 35 -1.13 19.02 12.34
N VAL A 36 -0.32 18.02 11.96
CA VAL A 36 -0.78 16.67 11.56
C VAL A 36 -1.69 16.04 12.61
N LEU A 37 -1.33 16.13 13.90
CA LEU A 37 -2.16 15.60 14.98
C LEU A 37 -3.51 16.31 15.09
N ARG A 38 -3.56 17.63 14.87
CA ARG A 38 -4.81 18.41 14.92
C ARG A 38 -5.81 18.06 13.82
N HIS A 39 -5.36 17.57 12.66
CA HIS A 39 -6.23 17.13 11.56
C HIS A 39 -6.18 15.61 11.30
N ARG A 40 -5.75 14.82 12.30
CA ARG A 40 -5.65 13.35 12.19
C ARG A 40 -6.93 12.64 11.75
N GLU A 41 -8.09 13.17 12.14
CA GLU A 41 -9.39 12.62 11.76
C GLU A 41 -9.62 12.74 10.24
N ALA A 42 -9.23 13.87 9.65
CA ALA A 42 -9.34 14.09 8.21
C ALA A 42 -8.38 13.17 7.44
N ILE A 43 -7.14 12.98 7.93
CA ILE A 43 -6.17 12.07 7.30
C ILE A 43 -6.73 10.65 7.27
N ILE A 44 -7.18 10.14 8.42
CA ILE A 44 -7.68 8.77 8.52
C ILE A 44 -8.99 8.60 7.76
N SER A 45 -9.89 9.59 7.72
CA SER A 45 -11.15 9.48 6.95
C SER A 45 -10.92 9.45 5.43
N HIS A 46 -9.98 10.24 4.90
CA HIS A 46 -9.64 10.21 3.48
C HIS A 46 -8.92 8.91 3.11
N LEU A 47 -7.99 8.44 3.95
CA LEU A 47 -7.33 7.17 3.73
C LEU A 47 -8.34 6.00 3.83
N ASN A 48 -9.35 6.14 4.70
CA ASN A 48 -10.45 5.20 4.79
C ASN A 48 -11.28 5.14 3.50
N TRP A 49 -11.63 6.30 2.94
CA TRP A 49 -12.28 6.38 1.64
C TRP A 49 -11.41 5.75 0.53
N ALA A 50 -10.11 6.05 0.52
CA ALA A 50 -9.20 5.58 -0.52
C ALA A 50 -9.07 4.05 -0.55
N TYR A 51 -8.96 3.36 0.59
CA TYR A 51 -8.87 1.90 0.57
C TYR A 51 -10.21 1.23 0.22
N ILE A 52 -11.35 1.82 0.61
CA ILE A 52 -12.68 1.33 0.20
C ILE A 52 -12.80 1.41 -1.32
N PHE A 53 -12.44 2.57 -1.88
CA PHE A 53 -12.36 2.76 -3.33
C PHE A 53 -11.44 1.72 -3.97
N LEU A 54 -10.19 1.61 -3.51
CA LEU A 54 -9.25 0.64 -4.07
C LEU A 54 -9.76 -0.79 -3.97
N GLY A 55 -10.39 -1.20 -2.85
CA GLY A 55 -10.94 -2.53 -2.68
C GLY A 55 -12.04 -2.86 -3.70
N PHE A 56 -13.01 -1.95 -3.88
CA PHE A 56 -14.08 -2.14 -4.86
C PHE A 56 -13.57 -2.11 -6.31
N TYR A 57 -12.66 -1.20 -6.63
CA TYR A 57 -12.16 -1.00 -7.99
C TYR A 57 -10.89 -1.82 -8.32
N SER A 58 -10.50 -2.76 -7.47
CA SER A 58 -9.46 -3.75 -7.76
C SER A 58 -9.99 -5.17 -7.53
N PHE A 59 -10.16 -5.59 -6.28
CA PHE A 59 -10.65 -6.92 -5.93
C PHE A 59 -12.07 -7.17 -6.45
N GLY A 60 -12.93 -6.15 -6.47
CA GLY A 60 -14.26 -6.23 -7.07
C GLY A 60 -14.23 -6.59 -8.56
N LEU A 61 -13.19 -6.22 -9.30
CA LEU A 61 -13.04 -6.58 -10.72
C LEU A 61 -12.72 -8.07 -10.89
N TYR A 62 -12.02 -8.69 -9.94
CA TYR A 62 -11.82 -10.15 -9.94
C TYR A 62 -13.13 -10.88 -9.71
N ILE A 63 -13.94 -10.45 -8.73
CA ILE A 63 -15.28 -11.02 -8.47
C ILE A 63 -16.19 -10.86 -9.71
N HIS A 64 -16.16 -9.67 -10.34
CA HIS A 64 -16.86 -9.43 -11.60
C HIS A 64 -16.43 -10.44 -12.67
N ASN A 65 -15.13 -10.59 -12.90
CA ASN A 65 -14.58 -11.51 -13.88
C ASN A 65 -14.99 -12.97 -13.61
N ASP A 66 -14.91 -13.42 -12.36
CA ASP A 66 -15.33 -14.78 -11.98
C ASP A 66 -16.82 -14.99 -12.27
N THR A 67 -17.66 -14.02 -11.89
CA THR A 67 -19.11 -14.10 -12.10
C THR A 67 -19.45 -14.12 -13.58
N ILE A 68 -18.86 -13.22 -14.37
CA ILE A 68 -19.12 -13.11 -15.82
C ILE A 68 -18.59 -14.33 -16.58
N SER A 69 -17.43 -14.86 -16.18
CA SER A 69 -16.89 -16.10 -16.74
C SER A 69 -17.82 -17.28 -16.43
N ALA A 70 -18.29 -17.41 -15.18
CA ALA A 70 -19.20 -18.47 -14.76
C ALA A 70 -20.57 -18.38 -15.47
N LEU A 71 -21.05 -17.17 -15.77
CA LEU A 71 -22.25 -16.94 -16.55
C LEU A 71 -22.08 -17.18 -18.07
N GLY A 72 -20.88 -17.55 -18.53
CA GLY A 72 -20.62 -17.85 -19.95
C GLY A 72 -20.54 -16.61 -20.85
N HIS A 73 -20.22 -15.44 -20.30
CA HIS A 73 -20.13 -14.18 -21.05
C HIS A 73 -18.68 -13.62 -21.10
N PRO A 74 -17.68 -14.35 -21.62
CA PRO A 74 -16.28 -13.93 -21.57
C PRO A 74 -15.99 -12.59 -22.28
N GLN A 75 -16.84 -12.19 -23.23
CA GLN A 75 -16.78 -10.90 -23.91
C GLN A 75 -17.00 -9.68 -22.99
N ASN A 76 -17.55 -9.89 -21.80
CA ASN A 76 -17.82 -8.84 -20.81
C ASN A 76 -16.79 -8.83 -19.65
N MET A 77 -15.72 -9.62 -19.77
CA MET A 77 -14.64 -9.67 -18.78
C MET A 77 -13.65 -8.53 -18.98
N PHE A 78 -13.01 -8.11 -17.88
CA PHE A 78 -11.81 -7.29 -17.93
C PHE A 78 -10.60 -8.16 -18.27
N SER A 79 -10.18 -8.14 -19.53
CA SER A 79 -9.07 -8.92 -20.06
C SER A 79 -8.50 -8.29 -21.34
N ASP A 80 -7.35 -8.77 -21.79
CA ASP A 80 -6.72 -8.28 -23.02
C ASP A 80 -7.50 -8.66 -24.31
N THR A 81 -8.44 -9.61 -24.22
CA THR A 81 -9.26 -10.06 -25.36
C THR A 81 -10.66 -9.46 -25.39
N ALA A 82 -11.11 -8.84 -24.29
CA ALA A 82 -12.44 -8.28 -24.12
C ALA A 82 -12.35 -6.79 -23.71
N ILE A 83 -12.77 -6.46 -22.49
CA ILE A 83 -12.70 -5.08 -21.97
C ILE A 83 -11.29 -4.83 -21.42
N LYS A 84 -10.51 -4.02 -22.14
CA LYS A 84 -9.09 -3.81 -21.83
C LYS A 84 -8.91 -2.72 -20.78
N LEU A 85 -8.09 -3.00 -19.77
CA LEU A 85 -7.60 -1.99 -18.82
C LEU A 85 -6.08 -1.98 -18.85
N HIS A 86 -5.50 -1.33 -19.87
CA HIS A 86 -4.05 -1.31 -20.03
C HIS A 86 -3.35 -0.34 -19.06
N PRO A 87 -2.19 -0.71 -18.51
CA PRO A 87 -1.36 0.17 -17.69
C PRO A 87 -0.53 1.10 -18.57
N ILE A 88 -1.21 2.04 -19.26
CA ILE A 88 -0.62 2.92 -20.28
C ILE A 88 0.57 3.71 -19.73
N PHE A 89 0.50 4.17 -18.48
CA PHE A 89 1.61 4.90 -17.85
C PHE A 89 2.86 4.03 -17.67
N SER A 90 2.68 2.78 -17.23
CA SER A 90 3.80 1.85 -17.10
C SER A 90 4.38 1.50 -18.46
N GLN A 91 3.55 1.23 -19.46
CA GLN A 91 4.00 0.99 -20.84
C GLN A 91 4.76 2.19 -21.43
N TRP A 92 4.30 3.41 -21.16
CA TRP A 92 4.99 4.63 -21.56
C TRP A 92 6.38 4.75 -20.91
N ILE A 93 6.49 4.43 -19.62
CA ILE A 93 7.78 4.34 -18.93
C ILE A 93 8.66 3.26 -19.57
N GLN A 94 8.14 2.04 -19.81
CA GLN A 94 8.88 0.96 -20.47
C GLN A 94 9.46 1.42 -21.82
N ASN A 95 8.64 2.06 -22.67
CA ASN A 95 9.07 2.56 -23.97
C ASN A 95 10.14 3.65 -23.85
N THR A 96 9.99 4.56 -22.89
CA THR A 96 10.98 5.62 -22.65
C THR A 96 12.34 5.03 -22.28
N HIS A 97 12.37 4.01 -21.42
CA HIS A 97 13.61 3.35 -21.03
C HIS A 97 14.18 2.43 -22.12
N ALA A 98 13.33 1.79 -22.92
CA ALA A 98 13.74 0.94 -24.03
C ALA A 98 14.40 1.74 -25.17
N LEU A 99 13.85 2.93 -25.46
CA LEU A 99 14.35 3.84 -26.50
C LEU A 99 15.42 4.82 -26.01
N ALA A 100 15.76 4.81 -24.71
CA ALA A 100 16.75 5.72 -24.16
C ALA A 100 18.15 5.61 -24.81
N PRO A 101 18.70 4.41 -25.07
CA PRO A 101 20.03 4.27 -25.67
C PRO A 101 20.08 4.85 -27.08
N GLY A 102 21.06 5.73 -27.35
CA GLY A 102 21.25 6.36 -28.65
C GLY A 102 20.41 7.62 -28.89
N GLU A 103 19.26 7.77 -28.22
CA GLU A 103 18.38 8.95 -28.34
C GLU A 103 18.49 9.88 -27.11
N ILE A 104 18.01 9.42 -25.95
CA ILE A 104 17.98 10.19 -24.71
C ILE A 104 19.35 10.16 -24.02
N ASP A 105 20.04 9.02 -24.09
CA ASP A 105 21.40 8.82 -23.65
C ASP A 105 22.26 8.31 -24.82
N PRO A 106 22.91 9.23 -25.56
CA PRO A 106 23.75 8.87 -26.71
C PRO A 106 24.96 8.01 -26.36
N GLY A 107 25.40 8.01 -25.10
CA GLY A 107 26.53 7.21 -24.63
C GLY A 107 26.15 5.81 -24.19
N ALA A 108 24.86 5.55 -23.94
CA ALA A 108 24.38 4.24 -23.55
C ALA A 108 24.28 3.29 -24.74
N THR A 109 24.82 2.08 -24.57
CA THR A 109 24.77 1.01 -25.58
C THR A 109 23.63 0.02 -25.35
N ALA A 110 22.95 0.09 -24.20
CA ALA A 110 21.83 -0.77 -23.82
C ALA A 110 20.91 -0.04 -22.84
N SER A 111 19.65 -0.46 -22.76
CA SER A 111 18.68 0.11 -21.81
C SER A 111 19.07 -0.23 -20.37
N THR A 112 18.51 0.51 -19.41
CA THR A 112 18.78 0.28 -17.97
C THR A 112 18.43 -1.13 -17.50
N ASN A 113 17.52 -1.82 -18.19
CA ASN A 113 17.17 -3.22 -17.97
C ASN A 113 16.54 -3.81 -19.24
N LEU A 114 16.88 -5.04 -19.61
CA LEU A 114 16.32 -5.71 -20.80
C LEU A 114 14.82 -6.05 -20.63
N THR A 115 14.27 -5.95 -19.41
CA THR A 115 12.83 -6.14 -19.15
C THR A 115 11.95 -5.05 -19.76
N TRP A 116 12.50 -3.87 -20.08
CA TRP A 116 11.76 -2.73 -20.63
C TRP A 116 11.25 -2.94 -22.07
N GLY A 117 11.87 -3.86 -22.82
CA GLY A 117 11.64 -4.00 -24.26
C GLY A 117 12.81 -3.49 -25.09
N GLY A 118 12.74 -3.73 -26.40
CA GLY A 118 13.74 -3.28 -27.38
C GLY A 118 15.04 -4.11 -27.46
N GLY A 119 15.31 -4.96 -26.46
CA GLY A 119 16.44 -5.91 -26.46
C GLY A 119 16.02 -7.34 -26.78
N ASP A 120 16.97 -8.14 -27.29
CA ASP A 120 16.76 -9.55 -27.59
C ASP A 120 16.65 -10.42 -26.33
N LEU A 121 16.01 -11.58 -26.48
CA LEU A 121 15.98 -12.63 -25.46
C LEU A 121 17.42 -13.06 -25.12
N VAL A 122 17.79 -12.94 -23.85
CA VAL A 122 19.08 -13.43 -23.37
C VAL A 122 18.88 -14.84 -22.83
N ALA A 123 19.58 -15.81 -23.40
CA ALA A 123 19.57 -17.19 -22.94
C ALA A 123 20.96 -17.66 -22.50
N VAL A 124 21.03 -18.38 -21.38
CA VAL A 124 22.26 -19.00 -20.85
C VAL A 124 21.97 -20.47 -20.55
N GLY A 125 22.75 -21.37 -21.14
CA GLY A 125 22.58 -22.82 -20.96
C GLY A 125 21.20 -23.33 -21.42
N GLY A 126 20.66 -22.77 -22.51
CA GLY A 126 19.35 -23.13 -23.04
C GLY A 126 18.15 -22.65 -22.20
N LYS A 127 18.38 -21.81 -21.19
CA LYS A 127 17.31 -21.20 -20.37
C LYS A 127 17.28 -19.70 -20.59
N VAL A 128 16.09 -19.11 -20.53
CA VAL A 128 15.91 -17.65 -20.59
C VAL A 128 16.49 -17.04 -19.31
N ALA A 129 17.49 -16.18 -19.47
CA ALA A 129 18.05 -15.39 -18.38
C ALA A 129 17.25 -14.10 -18.19
N LEU A 130 16.93 -13.39 -19.28
CA LEU A 130 16.07 -12.20 -19.25
C LEU A 130 15.31 -12.04 -20.58
N PHE A 131 14.10 -11.48 -20.50
CA PHE A 131 13.24 -11.20 -21.64
C PHE A 131 12.34 -9.98 -21.31
N PRO A 132 11.89 -9.19 -22.29
CA PRO A 132 10.92 -8.12 -22.08
C PRO A 132 9.66 -8.61 -21.36
N ILE A 133 9.20 -7.86 -20.37
CA ILE A 133 8.00 -8.20 -19.60
C ILE A 133 6.85 -7.30 -20.10
N PRO A 134 5.97 -7.80 -21.00
CA PRO A 134 4.84 -7.01 -21.45
C PRO A 134 3.85 -6.81 -20.30
N LEU A 135 3.27 -5.61 -20.23
CA LEU A 135 2.27 -5.27 -19.21
C LEU A 135 0.88 -5.20 -19.84
N GLY A 136 0.00 -6.10 -19.45
CA GLY A 136 -1.38 -6.22 -19.92
C GLY A 136 -2.43 -5.83 -18.87
N THR A 137 -3.67 -6.20 -19.14
CA THR A 137 -4.81 -5.96 -18.23
C THR A 137 -4.63 -6.71 -16.91
N ALA A 138 -4.10 -7.94 -16.94
CA ALA A 138 -3.82 -8.70 -15.72
C ALA A 138 -2.82 -7.98 -14.81
N ASP A 139 -1.78 -7.37 -15.38
CA ASP A 139 -0.80 -6.58 -14.65
C ASP A 139 -1.43 -5.34 -14.03
N PHE A 140 -2.29 -4.64 -14.78
CA PHE A 140 -3.04 -3.50 -14.24
C PHE A 140 -3.86 -3.89 -13.00
N LEU A 141 -4.59 -5.01 -13.06
CA LEU A 141 -5.40 -5.49 -11.95
C LEU A 141 -4.56 -5.83 -10.71
N VAL A 142 -3.47 -6.60 -10.87
CA VAL A 142 -2.65 -7.02 -9.73
C VAL A 142 -1.90 -5.84 -9.09
N HIS A 143 -1.47 -4.85 -9.87
CA HIS A 143 -0.83 -3.65 -9.32
C HIS A 143 -1.80 -2.81 -8.48
N HIS A 144 -3.09 -2.77 -8.83
CA HIS A 144 -4.10 -2.12 -8.00
C HIS A 144 -4.41 -2.91 -6.72
N ILE A 145 -4.30 -4.25 -6.74
CA ILE A 145 -4.34 -5.07 -5.52
C ILE A 145 -3.15 -4.73 -4.61
N TYR A 146 -1.94 -4.59 -5.16
CA TYR A 146 -0.77 -4.16 -4.36
C TYR A 146 -0.97 -2.76 -3.77
N ALA A 147 -1.52 -1.82 -4.55
CA ALA A 147 -1.87 -0.51 -4.04
C ALA A 147 -2.89 -0.63 -2.89
N PHE A 148 -3.95 -1.40 -3.06
CA PHE A 148 -4.97 -1.65 -2.04
C PHE A 148 -4.36 -2.18 -0.74
N THR A 149 -3.60 -3.28 -0.78
CA THR A 149 -3.04 -3.92 0.43
C THR A 149 -2.03 -3.01 1.14
N ILE A 150 -1.21 -2.27 0.39
CA ILE A 150 -0.28 -1.28 0.95
C ILE A 150 -1.04 -0.15 1.63
N HIS A 151 -2.09 0.40 1.02
CA HIS A 151 -2.88 1.48 1.62
C HIS A 151 -3.60 1.03 2.90
N VAL A 152 -4.11 -0.21 2.94
CA VAL A 152 -4.70 -0.77 4.17
C VAL A 152 -3.65 -0.93 5.26
N THR A 153 -2.46 -1.46 4.93
CA THR A 153 -1.35 -1.57 5.89
C THR A 153 -0.97 -0.20 6.45
N VAL A 154 -0.85 0.82 5.60
CA VAL A 154 -0.55 2.20 6.01
C VAL A 154 -1.68 2.76 6.88
N LEU A 155 -2.94 2.53 6.55
CA LEU A 155 -4.08 2.98 7.35
C LEU A 155 -4.02 2.44 8.78
N VAL A 156 -3.85 1.12 8.92
CA VAL A 156 -3.83 0.47 10.24
C VAL A 156 -2.68 1.03 11.08
N LEU A 157 -1.48 1.09 10.51
CA LEU A 157 -0.29 1.57 11.22
C LEU A 157 -0.37 3.07 11.54
N LEU A 158 -0.76 3.91 10.57
CA LEU A 158 -0.84 5.35 10.75
C LEU A 158 -1.94 5.73 11.75
N LYS A 159 -3.08 5.03 11.73
CA LYS A 159 -4.12 5.20 12.75
C LYS A 159 -3.59 4.85 14.14
N GLY A 160 -2.81 3.78 14.27
CA GLY A 160 -2.12 3.42 15.51
C GLY A 160 -1.21 4.54 16.04
N ILE A 161 -0.46 5.19 15.16
CA ILE A 161 0.41 6.32 15.49
C ILE A 161 -0.40 7.54 15.95
N LEU A 162 -1.33 8.01 15.12
CA LEU A 162 -2.04 9.28 15.35
C LEU A 162 -3.01 9.23 16.55
N PHE A 163 -3.52 8.03 16.89
CA PHE A 163 -4.51 7.80 17.95
C PHE A 163 -3.92 7.03 19.16
N SER A 164 -2.59 6.99 19.28
CA SER A 164 -1.87 6.36 20.39
C SER A 164 -2.08 7.08 21.72
N ARG A 165 -2.03 8.43 21.71
CA ARG A 165 -2.13 9.24 22.93
C ARG A 165 -3.57 9.56 23.37
N SER A 166 -4.47 9.72 22.40
CA SER A 166 -5.86 10.07 22.67
C SER A 166 -6.74 9.72 21.47
N SER A 167 -8.01 9.44 21.73
CA SER A 167 -9.06 9.35 20.73
C SER A 167 -10.33 10.02 21.26
N ARG A 168 -11.36 10.16 20.41
CA ARG A 168 -12.68 10.62 20.87
C ARG A 168 -13.32 9.67 21.90
N LEU A 169 -12.99 8.37 21.82
CA LEU A 169 -13.53 7.35 22.71
C LEU A 169 -12.81 7.27 24.05
N ILE A 170 -11.46 7.37 24.03
CA ILE A 170 -10.59 7.31 25.20
C ILE A 170 -9.65 8.53 25.14
N PRO A 171 -10.00 9.64 25.82
CA PRO A 171 -9.20 10.86 25.81
C PRO A 171 -7.84 10.70 26.48
N ASP A 172 -7.74 9.84 27.48
CA ASP A 172 -6.59 9.63 28.37
C ASP A 172 -5.78 8.38 28.01
N LYS A 173 -5.87 7.92 26.76
CA LYS A 173 -5.25 6.68 26.28
C LYS A 173 -3.73 6.61 26.54
N ALA A 174 -3.04 7.75 26.52
CA ALA A 174 -1.61 7.83 26.85
C ALA A 174 -1.29 7.24 28.24
N ASN A 175 -2.20 7.36 29.20
CA ASN A 175 -2.02 6.84 30.56
C ASN A 175 -2.11 5.30 30.63
N LEU A 176 -2.76 4.67 29.66
CA LEU A 176 -2.87 3.20 29.54
C LEU A 176 -1.61 2.57 28.93
N ASN A 177 -0.62 3.38 28.53
CA ASN A 177 0.62 2.98 27.86
C ASN A 177 0.45 2.41 26.44
N PHE A 178 1.55 1.95 25.84
CA PHE A 178 1.62 1.44 24.48
C PHE A 178 0.93 0.07 24.32
N TYR A 179 1.01 -0.77 25.35
CA TYR A 179 0.56 -2.15 25.34
C TYR A 179 -0.45 -2.40 26.47
N PHE A 180 -1.71 -2.57 26.08
CA PHE A 180 -2.83 -2.92 26.96
C PHE A 180 -3.93 -3.57 26.11
N PRO A 181 -4.72 -4.52 26.64
CA PRO A 181 -5.70 -5.25 25.83
C PRO A 181 -6.98 -4.44 25.51
N CYS A 182 -7.46 -3.66 26.48
CA CYS A 182 -8.69 -2.86 26.40
C CYS A 182 -8.81 -1.87 27.58
N ASP A 183 -9.84 -1.01 27.55
CA ASP A 183 -10.34 -0.16 28.65
C ASP A 183 -11.72 -0.66 29.12
N GLY A 184 -11.83 -1.98 29.34
CA GLY A 184 -13.05 -2.65 29.81
C GLY A 184 -14.21 -2.78 28.79
N PRO A 185 -15.33 -3.41 29.18
CA PRO A 185 -16.47 -3.66 28.30
C PRO A 185 -17.38 -2.44 28.10
N GLY A 186 -17.11 -1.32 28.77
CA GLY A 186 -17.89 -0.09 28.64
C GLY A 186 -17.86 0.50 27.24
N ARG A 187 -18.71 1.52 26.99
CA ARG A 187 -18.79 2.25 25.71
C ARG A 187 -19.03 1.37 24.47
N GLY A 188 -19.65 0.20 24.64
CA GLY A 188 -19.92 -0.77 23.57
C GLY A 188 -18.77 -1.77 23.31
N GLY A 189 -17.70 -1.72 24.12
CA GLY A 189 -16.52 -2.57 23.99
C GLY A 189 -15.29 -1.79 23.50
N THR A 190 -14.16 -1.99 24.16
CA THR A 190 -12.91 -1.22 23.91
C THR A 190 -11.72 -2.12 23.56
N CYS A 191 -12.01 -3.30 22.98
CA CYS A 191 -10.99 -4.25 22.56
C CYS A 191 -10.07 -3.66 21.48
N GLN A 192 -8.81 -4.07 21.49
CA GLN A 192 -7.83 -3.78 20.44
C GLN A 192 -7.62 -2.27 20.17
N LEU A 193 -7.72 -1.45 21.22
CA LEU A 193 -7.53 -0.01 21.09
C LEU A 193 -6.07 0.41 21.23
N SER A 194 -5.19 -0.42 21.79
CA SER A 194 -3.81 0.00 22.03
C SER A 194 -3.04 0.22 20.73
N ALA A 195 -1.95 0.97 20.82
CA ALA A 195 -1.06 1.15 19.69
C ALA A 195 -0.39 -0.16 19.28
N TRP A 196 -0.11 -1.05 20.25
CA TRP A 196 0.38 -2.40 19.97
C TRP A 196 -0.62 -3.23 19.16
N ASP A 197 -1.92 -3.13 19.45
CA ASP A 197 -2.93 -3.87 18.69
C ASP A 197 -2.98 -3.43 17.22
N HIS A 198 -2.65 -2.16 16.92
CA HIS A 198 -2.52 -1.70 15.53
C HIS A 198 -1.28 -2.27 14.86
N VAL A 199 -0.18 -2.50 15.60
CA VAL A 199 0.99 -3.22 15.08
C VAL A 199 0.64 -4.69 14.81
N PHE A 200 -0.06 -5.34 15.75
CA PHE A 200 -0.58 -6.70 15.59
C PHE A 200 -1.44 -6.83 14.33
N LEU A 201 -2.43 -5.96 14.14
CA LEU A 201 -3.27 -5.94 12.94
C LEU A 201 -2.44 -5.64 11.67
N GLY A 202 -1.47 -4.73 11.76
CA GLY A 202 -0.60 -4.37 10.65
C GLY A 202 0.27 -5.53 10.16
N LEU A 203 0.65 -6.46 11.03
CA LEU A 203 1.41 -7.67 10.65
C LEU A 203 0.60 -8.64 9.77
N PHE A 204 -0.73 -8.68 9.91
CA PHE A 204 -1.57 -9.52 9.04
C PHE A 204 -1.78 -8.92 7.64
N TRP A 205 -1.62 -7.61 7.50
CA TRP A 205 -1.79 -6.90 6.24
C TRP A 205 -0.50 -6.72 5.43
N MET A 206 0.66 -6.88 6.09
CA MET A 206 2.00 -6.78 5.49
C MET A 206 2.38 -8.04 4.70
#